data_AF-A0AAE8M0A1-F1
#
_entry.id   AF-A0AAE8M0A1-F1
#
_cell.length_a   1.000
_cell.length_b   1.000
_cell.length_c   1.000
_cell.angle_alpha   90.00
_cell.angle_beta   90.00
_cell.angle_gamma   90.00
#
_symmetry.space_group_name_H-M   'P 1'
#
loop_
_entity.id
_entity.type
_entity.pdbx_description
1 polymer ?
#
loop_
_entity_poly.entity_id
_entity_poly.type
_entity_poly.pdbx_seq_one_letter_code
_entity_poly.pdbx_strand_id
1 'polypeptide(L)'
;MSRRSDSPVLLPSPPPSDDEGSDDSDGSVQPPYTPEELGAMFLDFYKFLTTLHYDEASLKIPPPTGWPQITRESPKFAHFKSDYTLEVLRHLPYFNKEPLVQFYPRSELLDFTEISRETLEFYQAYDGDSEFWSTEDEVDEKDVVGFSRARANGSLFYLLVKDCEVIEDLIEGSGAQSSIPVEEFFENLKERYQTLKLIPARERETIDAERIPEIERRIMEEEVHAQAEDWETELDIQYIRQVYRDHGWPNSFRLEEASKVIDDWQDALEKGPRSYGWGQL
;
A
#
# COMPACT_ATOMS: atom_id res chain seq x y z
N MET A 1 24.80 86.91 44.09
CA MET A 1 25.67 86.46 42.98
C MET A 1 26.44 85.21 43.42
N SER A 2 25.99 84.03 43.01
CA SER A 2 26.85 82.85 42.79
C SER A 2 26.00 81.74 42.18
N ARG A 3 26.39 81.32 40.99
CA ARG A 3 25.83 80.20 40.25
C ARG A 3 26.20 78.90 40.97
N ARG A 4 25.27 77.96 41.05
CA ARG A 4 25.60 76.54 40.98
C ARG A 4 24.66 75.90 39.96
N SER A 5 25.28 75.52 38.85
CA SER A 5 24.81 74.54 37.90
C SER A 5 24.67 73.20 38.60
N ASP A 6 23.62 72.42 38.30
CA ASP A 6 23.83 71.05 37.83
C ASP A 6 22.56 70.47 37.19
N SER A 7 22.83 69.57 36.26
CA SER A 7 22.07 69.18 35.08
C SER A 7 20.94 68.17 35.35
N PRO A 8 19.98 67.99 34.40
CA PRO A 8 18.92 67.01 34.51
C PRO A 8 19.45 65.57 34.35
N VAL A 9 19.00 64.67 35.22
CA VAL A 9 19.33 63.23 35.21
C VAL A 9 18.70 62.56 33.99
N LEU A 10 19.56 62.05 33.10
CA LEU A 10 19.22 61.20 31.96
C LEU A 10 18.88 59.78 32.45
N LEU A 11 17.76 59.23 32.00
CA LEU A 11 17.41 57.81 32.14
C LEU A 11 18.40 56.94 31.35
N PRO A 12 18.84 55.79 31.86
CA PRO A 12 19.74 54.91 31.13
C PRO A 12 19.01 54.20 29.98
N SER A 13 19.62 54.23 28.79
CA SER A 13 19.21 53.43 27.63
C SER A 13 19.39 51.93 27.92
N PRO A 14 18.52 51.06 27.36
CA PRO A 14 18.67 49.61 27.50
C PRO A 14 19.93 49.11 26.78
N PRO A 15 20.55 48.02 27.26
CA PRO A 15 21.73 47.43 26.61
C PRO A 15 21.37 46.85 25.23
N PRO A 16 22.34 46.75 24.31
CA PRO A 16 22.14 46.10 23.02
C PRO A 16 21.88 44.60 23.23
N SER A 17 20.91 44.10 22.46
CA SER A 17 20.49 42.71 22.40
C SER A 17 21.52 41.91 21.61
N ASP A 18 22.54 41.40 22.30
CA ASP A 18 23.40 40.34 21.78
C ASP A 18 22.75 39.00 22.16
N ASP A 19 21.85 38.53 21.30
CA ASP A 19 21.38 37.14 21.35
C ASP A 19 21.45 36.58 19.93
N GLU A 20 22.68 36.26 19.51
CA GLU A 20 22.91 35.29 18.44
C GLU A 20 22.58 33.90 19.01
N GLY A 21 21.29 33.63 19.11
CA GLY A 21 20.76 32.28 19.17
C GLY A 21 20.79 31.71 17.76
N SER A 22 21.94 31.16 17.35
CA SER A 22 22.00 30.15 16.29
C SER A 22 21.23 28.94 16.80
N ASP A 23 19.92 28.94 16.53
CA ASP A 23 19.06 27.78 16.66
C ASP A 23 19.29 26.93 15.40
N ASP A 24 20.47 26.32 15.33
CA ASP A 24 20.71 25.15 14.48
C ASP A 24 19.99 23.95 15.13
N SER A 25 18.67 24.04 15.25
CA SER A 25 17.83 22.86 15.40
C SER A 25 17.85 22.18 14.05
N ASP A 26 18.78 21.24 13.90
CA ASP A 26 18.79 20.24 12.84
C ASP A 26 17.40 19.60 12.82
N GLY A 27 16.54 20.14 11.96
CA GLY A 27 15.10 19.91 11.93
C GLY A 27 14.76 18.54 11.34
N SER A 28 15.55 17.51 11.64
CA SER A 28 15.16 16.14 11.35
C SER A 28 14.01 15.77 12.27
N VAL A 29 12.78 16.03 11.84
CA VAL A 29 11.59 15.45 12.45
C VAL A 29 11.81 13.94 12.49
N GLN A 30 11.74 13.35 13.68
CA GLN A 30 11.89 11.91 13.80
C GLN A 30 10.68 11.22 13.14
N PRO A 31 10.89 10.12 12.40
CA PRO A 31 9.80 9.36 11.82
C PRO A 31 8.73 8.99 12.84
N PRO A 32 7.44 9.03 12.49
CA PRO A 32 6.34 8.67 13.41
C PRO A 32 6.46 7.27 14.00
N TYR A 33 7.06 6.34 13.25
CA TYR A 33 7.24 4.95 13.63
C TYR A 33 8.68 4.50 13.42
N THR A 34 9.15 3.63 14.31
CA THR A 34 10.40 2.88 14.12
C THR A 34 10.28 1.87 12.97
N PRO A 35 11.40 1.42 12.39
CA PRO A 35 11.41 0.33 11.41
C PRO A 35 10.64 -0.93 11.87
N GLU A 36 10.77 -1.30 13.14
CA GLU A 36 10.08 -2.44 13.72
C GLU A 36 8.57 -2.23 13.85
N GLU A 37 8.13 -1.04 14.27
CA GLU A 37 6.70 -0.69 14.36
C GLU A 37 6.07 -0.66 12.96
N LEU A 38 6.76 -0.09 11.98
CA LEU A 38 6.31 -0.08 10.59
C LEU A 38 6.23 -1.50 10.02
N GLY A 39 7.24 -2.32 10.28
CA GLY A 39 7.22 -3.76 9.96
C GLY A 39 6.04 -4.50 10.60
N ALA A 40 5.68 -4.16 11.83
CA ALA A 40 4.54 -4.75 12.52
C ALA A 40 3.20 -4.39 11.86
N MET A 41 3.03 -3.16 11.35
CA MET A 41 1.81 -2.75 10.62
C MET A 41 1.65 -3.51 9.30
N PHE A 42 2.72 -3.65 8.52
CA PHE A 42 2.73 -4.47 7.31
C PHE A 42 2.42 -5.93 7.65
N LEU A 43 2.98 -6.46 8.73
CA LEU A 43 2.73 -7.84 9.16
C LEU A 43 1.29 -8.07 9.57
N ASP A 44 0.67 -7.12 10.26
CA ASP A 44 -0.75 -7.18 10.61
C ASP A 44 -1.63 -7.22 9.35
N PHE A 45 -1.37 -6.34 8.38
CA PHE A 45 -2.10 -6.35 7.11
C PHE A 45 -1.85 -7.64 6.31
N TYR A 46 -0.62 -8.15 6.25
CA TYR A 46 -0.32 -9.37 5.50
C TYR A 46 -0.96 -10.61 6.15
N LYS A 47 -1.00 -10.67 7.48
CA LYS A 47 -1.79 -11.70 8.19
C LYS A 47 -3.28 -11.58 7.94
N PHE A 48 -3.81 -10.37 7.79
CA PHE A 48 -5.19 -10.20 7.36
C PHE A 48 -5.41 -10.80 5.96
N LEU A 49 -4.53 -10.53 4.99
CA LEU A 49 -4.62 -11.10 3.64
C LEU A 49 -4.57 -12.65 3.64
N THR A 50 -3.83 -13.28 4.57
CA THR A 50 -3.79 -14.74 4.68
C THR A 50 -5.09 -15.35 5.18
N THR A 51 -5.99 -14.56 5.77
CA THR A 51 -7.35 -15.02 6.11
C THR A 51 -8.32 -14.98 4.93
N LEU A 52 -7.91 -14.35 3.81
CA LEU A 52 -8.76 -14.11 2.65
C LEU A 52 -8.38 -15.01 1.46
N HIS A 53 -7.18 -14.82 0.91
CA HIS A 53 -6.75 -15.43 -0.35
C HIS A 53 -5.24 -15.65 -0.49
N TYR A 54 -4.43 -15.11 0.42
CA TYR A 54 -3.00 -15.43 0.49
C TYR A 54 -2.76 -16.71 1.29
N ASP A 55 -1.74 -17.47 0.93
CA ASP A 55 -1.33 -18.65 1.69
C ASP A 55 -0.49 -18.23 2.91
N GLU A 56 -0.92 -18.62 4.12
CA GLU A 56 -0.15 -18.35 5.34
C GLU A 56 1.26 -18.98 5.28
N ALA A 57 1.40 -20.13 4.62
CA ALA A 57 2.69 -20.81 4.48
C ALA A 57 3.69 -20.03 3.59
N SER A 58 3.22 -19.07 2.78
CA SER A 58 4.07 -18.24 1.95
C SER A 58 4.53 -16.95 2.63
N LEU A 59 3.97 -16.61 3.80
CA LEU A 59 4.33 -15.42 4.57
C LEU A 59 5.67 -15.62 5.31
N LYS A 60 6.68 -14.81 4.92
CA LYS A 60 7.99 -14.71 5.56
C LYS A 60 7.97 -13.61 6.61
N ILE A 61 8.22 -13.98 7.86
CA ILE A 61 8.33 -13.05 8.98
C ILE A 61 9.83 -12.72 9.22
N PRO A 62 10.21 -11.43 9.34
CA PRO A 62 11.59 -11.05 9.58
C PRO A 62 12.10 -11.58 10.94
N PRO A 63 13.39 -11.94 11.05
CA PRO A 63 14.03 -12.16 12.34
C PRO A 63 13.97 -10.90 13.21
N PRO A 64 14.11 -10.99 14.54
CA PRO A 64 14.10 -9.81 15.42
C PRO A 64 15.19 -8.78 15.11
N THR A 65 16.27 -9.18 14.45
CA THR A 65 17.37 -8.31 14.00
C THR A 65 17.23 -7.88 12.54
N GLY A 66 16.09 -8.16 11.92
CA GLY A 66 15.82 -7.96 10.50
C GLY A 66 16.52 -8.96 9.57
N TRP A 67 16.21 -8.86 8.28
CA TRP A 67 16.76 -9.72 7.21
C TRP A 67 18.27 -9.49 6.99
N PRO A 68 19.14 -10.47 7.27
CA PRO A 68 20.59 -10.28 7.21
C PRO A 68 21.15 -10.02 5.80
N GLN A 69 20.42 -10.39 4.74
CA GLN A 69 20.80 -10.21 3.35
C GLN A 69 20.49 -8.81 2.79
N ILE A 70 19.61 -8.04 3.46
CA ILE A 70 19.32 -6.65 3.09
C ILE A 70 20.35 -5.78 3.82
N THR A 71 21.36 -5.35 3.08
CA THR A 71 22.52 -4.63 3.61
C THR A 71 22.98 -3.54 2.65
N ARG A 72 23.68 -2.53 3.17
CA ARG A 72 24.27 -1.46 2.38
C ARG A 72 25.35 -1.96 1.42
N GLU A 73 26.10 -3.01 1.80
CA GLU A 73 27.13 -3.59 0.94
C GLU A 73 26.55 -4.39 -0.23
N SER A 74 25.25 -4.73 -0.19
CA SER A 74 24.60 -5.43 -1.28
C SER A 74 24.61 -4.54 -2.54
N PRO A 75 25.20 -5.00 -3.66
CA PRO A 75 25.20 -4.25 -4.91
C PRO A 75 23.80 -3.96 -5.47
N LYS A 76 22.76 -4.62 -4.94
CA LYS A 76 21.35 -4.36 -5.29
C LYS A 76 20.83 -3.06 -4.71
N PHE A 77 21.34 -2.65 -3.54
CA PHE A 77 20.82 -1.54 -2.75
C PHE A 77 21.83 -0.40 -2.58
N ALA A 78 23.12 -0.69 -2.77
CA ALA A 78 24.19 0.27 -2.70
C ALA A 78 23.92 1.48 -3.60
N HIS A 79 23.93 2.68 -3.00
CA HIS A 79 23.70 3.99 -3.64
C HIS A 79 22.26 4.30 -4.06
N PHE A 80 21.31 3.38 -3.86
CA PHE A 80 19.92 3.55 -4.31
C PHE A 80 18.95 3.96 -3.19
N LYS A 81 19.22 3.56 -1.95
CA LYS A 81 18.36 3.83 -0.80
C LYS A 81 19.18 4.31 0.39
N SER A 82 18.55 5.07 1.28
CA SER A 82 19.18 5.59 2.50
C SER A 82 19.41 4.44 3.50
N ASP A 83 20.28 4.67 4.49
CA ASP A 83 20.51 3.67 5.55
C ASP A 83 19.23 3.39 6.34
N TYR A 84 18.40 4.42 6.55
CA TYR A 84 17.13 4.30 7.24
C TYR A 84 16.13 3.45 6.44
N THR A 85 16.03 3.68 5.13
CA THR A 85 15.21 2.84 4.23
C THR A 85 15.62 1.38 4.23
N LEU A 86 16.93 1.11 4.24
CA LEU A 86 17.42 -0.28 4.32
C LEU A 86 17.05 -0.92 5.66
N GLU A 87 17.09 -0.17 6.75
CA GLU A 87 16.62 -0.67 8.04
C GLU A 87 15.12 -0.98 8.02
N VAL A 88 14.28 -0.12 7.44
CA VAL A 88 12.85 -0.41 7.25
C VAL A 88 12.63 -1.69 6.45
N LEU A 89 13.29 -1.83 5.29
CA LEU A 89 13.18 -3.03 4.45
C LEU A 89 13.62 -4.31 5.20
N ARG A 90 14.58 -4.23 6.11
CA ARG A 90 15.01 -5.38 6.92
C ARG A 90 13.91 -5.90 7.86
N HIS A 91 12.97 -5.05 8.24
CA HIS A 91 11.89 -5.38 9.18
C HIS A 91 10.52 -5.56 8.52
N LEU A 92 10.42 -5.44 7.18
CA LEU A 92 9.18 -5.76 6.49
C LEU A 92 9.00 -7.29 6.32
N PRO A 93 7.77 -7.80 6.43
CA PRO A 93 7.42 -9.15 6.00
C PRO A 93 7.30 -9.22 4.48
N TYR A 94 7.40 -10.43 3.92
CA TYR A 94 7.29 -10.67 2.48
C TYR A 94 6.54 -11.96 2.18
N PHE A 95 5.99 -12.09 0.98
CA PHE A 95 5.43 -13.36 0.49
C PHE A 95 6.38 -14.02 -0.51
N ASN A 96 6.39 -15.36 -0.55
CA ASN A 96 7.06 -16.09 -1.63
C ASN A 96 6.47 -15.69 -3.00
N LYS A 97 7.28 -15.77 -4.06
CA LYS A 97 6.92 -15.34 -5.42
C LYS A 97 5.80 -16.13 -6.11
N GLU A 98 5.34 -17.24 -5.55
CA GLU A 98 4.35 -18.11 -6.19
C GLU A 98 3.29 -18.60 -5.18
N PRO A 99 2.00 -18.68 -5.59
CA PRO A 99 1.42 -18.30 -6.89
C PRO A 99 1.22 -16.77 -7.07
N LEU A 100 0.79 -16.33 -8.26
CA LEU A 100 0.40 -14.94 -8.50
C LEU A 100 -0.84 -14.60 -7.67
N VAL A 101 -0.68 -13.69 -6.71
CA VAL A 101 -1.75 -13.21 -5.84
C VAL A 101 -1.70 -11.68 -5.81
N GLN A 102 -2.87 -11.06 -5.91
CA GLN A 102 -3.03 -9.60 -5.95
C GLN A 102 -3.51 -9.10 -4.58
N PHE A 103 -2.82 -8.14 -3.97
CA PHE A 103 -3.33 -7.47 -2.76
C PHE A 103 -4.23 -6.29 -3.10
N TYR A 104 -4.19 -5.83 -4.34
CA TYR A 104 -5.00 -4.79 -4.93
C TYR A 104 -5.17 -5.10 -6.42
N PRO A 105 -6.28 -4.70 -7.10
CA PRO A 105 -6.49 -4.99 -8.51
C PRO A 105 -5.24 -4.80 -9.37
N ARG A 106 -4.82 -5.86 -10.04
CA ARG A 106 -3.63 -5.91 -10.92
C ARG A 106 -2.32 -5.45 -10.27
N SER A 107 -2.22 -5.56 -8.95
CA SER A 107 -1.08 -5.10 -8.16
C SER A 107 -0.61 -6.20 -7.21
N GLU A 108 0.66 -6.54 -7.32
CA GLU A 108 1.33 -7.62 -6.58
C GLU A 108 2.31 -7.05 -5.55
N LEU A 109 2.50 -7.72 -4.42
CA LEU A 109 3.49 -7.32 -3.42
C LEU A 109 4.91 -7.69 -3.85
N LEU A 110 5.88 -6.82 -3.58
CA LEU A 110 7.30 -7.07 -3.87
C LEU A 110 8.02 -7.75 -2.69
N ASP A 111 8.79 -8.80 -2.98
CA ASP A 111 9.69 -9.44 -2.03
C ASP A 111 11.13 -8.91 -2.21
N PHE A 112 11.55 -8.00 -1.35
CA PHE A 112 12.91 -7.42 -1.40
C PHE A 112 14.01 -8.38 -0.95
N THR A 113 13.67 -9.50 -0.29
CA THR A 113 14.66 -10.55 0.01
C THR A 113 15.11 -11.29 -1.23
N GLU A 114 14.25 -11.36 -2.25
CA GLU A 114 14.48 -12.09 -3.50
C GLU A 114 14.38 -11.21 -4.75
N ILE A 115 14.19 -9.90 -4.60
CA ILE A 115 14.05 -8.97 -5.73
C ILE A 115 15.29 -9.03 -6.62
N SER A 116 15.03 -9.07 -7.93
CA SER A 116 16.10 -9.06 -8.92
C SER A 116 16.64 -7.64 -9.08
N ARG A 117 17.91 -7.52 -9.47
CA ARG A 117 18.50 -6.21 -9.75
C ARG A 117 17.78 -5.52 -10.92
N GLU A 118 17.43 -6.27 -11.95
CA GLU A 118 16.71 -5.78 -13.13
C GLU A 118 15.35 -5.18 -12.75
N THR A 119 14.61 -5.81 -11.83
CA THR A 119 13.33 -5.28 -11.34
C THR A 119 13.52 -3.95 -10.60
N LEU A 120 14.55 -3.85 -9.75
CA LEU A 120 14.89 -2.60 -9.05
C LEU A 120 15.28 -1.50 -10.05
N GLU A 121 16.13 -1.80 -11.02
CA GLU A 121 16.59 -0.86 -12.04
C GLU A 121 15.43 -0.40 -12.94
N PHE A 122 14.48 -1.29 -13.27
CA PHE A 122 13.27 -0.94 -14.03
C PHE A 122 12.42 0.09 -13.31
N TYR A 123 12.08 -0.15 -12.03
CA TYR A 123 11.26 0.79 -11.26
C TYR A 123 12.00 2.10 -11.02
N GLN A 124 13.30 2.05 -10.74
CA GLN A 124 14.08 3.28 -10.60
C GLN A 124 14.09 4.11 -11.89
N ALA A 125 14.24 3.48 -13.06
CA ALA A 125 14.21 4.20 -14.33
C ALA A 125 12.82 4.76 -14.63
N TYR A 126 11.76 4.07 -14.19
CA TYR A 126 10.38 4.54 -14.30
C TYR A 126 10.11 5.74 -13.38
N ASP A 127 10.67 5.71 -12.17
CA ASP A 127 10.49 6.72 -11.12
C ASP A 127 11.48 7.90 -11.23
N GLY A 128 12.51 7.82 -12.07
CA GLY A 128 13.69 8.70 -12.02
C GLY A 128 13.44 10.18 -12.32
N ASP A 129 12.27 10.52 -12.86
CA ASP A 129 11.81 11.90 -13.08
C ASP A 129 10.59 12.26 -12.21
N SER A 130 10.18 11.38 -11.29
CA SER A 130 9.00 11.56 -10.43
C SER A 130 9.36 12.32 -9.16
N GLU A 131 8.51 13.29 -8.81
CA GLU A 131 8.56 13.98 -7.52
C GLU A 131 7.62 13.31 -6.53
N PHE A 132 8.12 12.96 -5.35
CA PHE A 132 7.33 12.34 -4.28
C PHE A 132 7.08 13.37 -3.19
N TRP A 133 5.81 13.53 -2.81
CA TRP A 133 5.39 14.52 -1.82
C TRP A 133 4.65 13.82 -0.68
N SER A 134 5.12 14.06 0.54
CA SER A 134 4.37 13.76 1.76
C SER A 134 3.31 14.84 2.01
N THR A 135 2.57 14.72 3.11
CA THR A 135 1.64 15.77 3.55
C THR A 135 2.34 17.07 3.95
N GLU A 136 3.62 17.01 4.32
CA GLU A 136 4.41 18.16 4.76
C GLU A 136 5.29 18.68 3.61
N ASP A 137 6.18 17.84 3.09
CA ASP A 137 7.30 18.23 2.23
C ASP A 137 7.59 17.24 1.07
N GLU A 138 8.44 17.66 0.13
CA GLU A 138 9.05 16.80 -0.89
C GLU A 138 10.01 15.78 -0.24
N VAL A 139 9.95 14.53 -0.70
CA VAL A 139 10.72 13.40 -0.13
C VAL A 139 11.85 12.99 -1.07
N ASP A 140 13.07 12.81 -0.52
CA ASP A 140 14.22 12.28 -1.26
C ASP A 140 13.91 10.87 -1.78
N GLU A 141 14.15 10.61 -3.07
CA GLU A 141 13.94 9.31 -3.74
C GLU A 141 14.57 8.10 -3.02
N LYS A 142 15.62 8.32 -2.20
CA LYS A 142 16.28 7.28 -1.41
C LYS A 142 15.46 6.85 -0.19
N ASP A 143 14.51 7.68 0.22
CA ASP A 143 13.55 7.47 1.31
C ASP A 143 12.16 7.04 0.80
N VAL A 144 12.04 6.76 -0.50
CA VAL A 144 10.81 6.23 -1.12
C VAL A 144 10.99 4.75 -1.47
N VAL A 145 10.00 3.91 -1.20
CA VAL A 145 10.03 2.48 -1.54
C VAL A 145 8.76 2.05 -2.23
N GLY A 146 8.83 1.72 -3.52
CA GLY A 146 7.76 1.00 -4.20
C GLY A 146 7.63 -0.41 -3.62
N PHE A 147 6.52 -0.73 -2.97
CA PHE A 147 6.28 -2.05 -2.36
C PHE A 147 5.31 -2.92 -3.17
N SER A 148 4.80 -2.40 -4.28
CA SER A 148 4.01 -3.16 -5.24
C SER A 148 4.61 -3.17 -6.65
N ARG A 149 4.17 -4.16 -7.42
CA ARG A 149 4.32 -4.24 -8.86
C ARG A 149 2.94 -4.21 -9.50
N ALA A 150 2.71 -3.23 -10.36
CA ALA A 150 1.52 -3.16 -11.17
C ALA A 150 1.65 -3.98 -12.47
N ARG A 151 0.54 -4.55 -12.92
CA ARG A 151 0.36 -5.16 -14.25
C ARG A 151 -0.71 -4.39 -15.02
N ALA A 152 -0.52 -4.27 -16.33
CA ALA A 152 -1.44 -3.55 -17.21
C ALA A 152 -1.78 -2.16 -16.63
N ASN A 153 -3.05 -1.92 -16.27
CA ASN A 153 -3.55 -0.67 -15.68
C ASN A 153 -3.72 -0.74 -14.15
N GLY A 154 -2.94 -1.58 -13.46
CA GLY A 154 -2.88 -1.63 -12.00
C GLY A 154 -2.19 -0.40 -11.37
N SER A 155 -2.14 -0.40 -10.04
CA SER A 155 -1.58 0.70 -9.25
C SER A 155 -0.20 0.35 -8.67
N LEU A 156 0.72 1.32 -8.72
CA LEU A 156 1.97 1.27 -7.97
C LEU A 156 1.75 1.90 -6.61
N PHE A 157 2.31 1.29 -5.57
CA PHE A 157 2.20 1.79 -4.21
C PHE A 157 3.60 2.03 -3.65
N TYR A 158 3.80 3.26 -3.15
CA TYR A 158 5.07 3.73 -2.62
C TYR A 158 4.92 4.03 -1.13
N LEU A 159 5.88 3.60 -0.34
CA LEU A 159 6.04 3.95 1.06
C LEU A 159 7.06 5.09 1.18
N LEU A 160 6.65 6.22 1.74
CA LEU A 160 7.52 7.31 2.17
C LEU A 160 8.04 6.97 3.56
N VAL A 161 9.27 6.47 3.66
CA VAL A 161 9.70 5.73 4.88
C VAL A 161 9.86 6.62 6.10
N LYS A 162 10.21 7.90 5.91
CA LYS A 162 10.41 8.85 7.02
C LYS A 162 9.08 9.39 7.52
N ASP A 163 8.17 9.69 6.61
CA ASP A 163 6.85 10.24 6.92
C ASP A 163 5.86 9.15 7.34
N CYS A 164 6.18 7.88 7.05
CA CYS A 164 5.32 6.72 7.27
C CYS A 164 3.97 6.84 6.55
N GLU A 165 4.01 7.34 5.31
CA GLU A 165 2.85 7.54 4.45
C GLU A 165 2.94 6.67 3.19
N VAL A 166 1.80 6.39 2.58
CA VAL A 166 1.66 5.61 1.35
C VAL A 166 1.06 6.47 0.25
N ILE A 167 1.67 6.42 -0.92
CA ILE A 167 1.17 6.98 -2.17
C ILE A 167 0.66 5.85 -3.05
N GLU A 168 -0.53 6.04 -3.63
CA GLU A 168 -1.00 5.26 -4.79
C GLU A 168 -0.74 6.06 -6.07
N ASP A 169 0.04 5.49 -6.99
CA ASP A 169 0.24 6.04 -8.33
C ASP A 169 -0.39 5.13 -9.40
N LEU A 170 -1.23 5.73 -10.23
CA LEU A 170 -1.93 5.04 -11.31
C LEU A 170 -1.08 5.12 -12.58
N ILE A 171 -0.73 3.96 -13.16
CA ILE A 171 0.04 3.88 -14.41
C ILE A 171 -0.57 4.73 -15.55
N GLU A 172 -1.89 4.97 -15.56
CA GLU A 172 -2.60 5.71 -16.60
C GLU A 172 -2.55 7.25 -16.48
N GLY A 173 -1.50 7.81 -15.87
CA GLY A 173 -1.15 9.23 -16.04
C GLY A 173 -2.08 10.22 -15.33
N SER A 174 -2.74 9.80 -14.25
CA SER A 174 -3.56 10.69 -13.41
C SER A 174 -2.76 11.41 -12.30
N GLY A 175 -1.45 11.20 -12.24
CA GLY A 175 -0.58 11.72 -11.19
C GLY A 175 -0.73 10.92 -9.91
N ALA A 176 0.34 10.88 -9.11
CA ALA A 176 0.32 10.29 -7.78
C ALA A 176 -0.83 10.87 -6.95
N GLN A 177 -1.62 10.01 -6.32
CA GLN A 177 -2.59 10.45 -5.31
C GLN A 177 -1.85 11.07 -4.12
N SER A 178 -2.55 11.92 -3.37
CA SER A 178 -2.04 12.41 -2.09
C SER A 178 -1.63 11.24 -1.21
N SER A 179 -0.50 11.41 -0.53
CA SER A 179 -0.05 10.46 0.47
C SER A 179 -1.03 10.41 1.65
N ILE A 180 -1.15 9.25 2.28
CA ILE A 180 -1.89 9.07 3.54
C ILE A 180 -1.08 8.24 4.52
N PRO A 181 -1.27 8.40 5.84
CA PRO A 181 -0.57 7.58 6.83
C PRO A 181 -0.73 6.08 6.58
N VAL A 182 0.34 5.32 6.76
CA VAL A 182 0.39 3.87 6.49
C VAL A 182 -0.68 3.08 7.25
N GLU A 183 -0.97 3.48 8.49
CA GLU A 183 -2.03 2.88 9.30
C GLU A 183 -3.40 3.11 8.65
N GLU A 184 -3.70 4.34 8.25
CA GLU A 184 -4.95 4.69 7.57
C GLU A 184 -5.08 3.96 6.23
N PHE A 185 -3.99 3.86 5.47
CA PHE A 185 -3.96 3.10 4.21
C PHE A 185 -4.37 1.64 4.41
N PHE A 186 -3.76 0.94 5.38
CA PHE A 186 -4.09 -0.47 5.62
C PHE A 186 -5.48 -0.67 6.23
N GLU A 187 -5.94 0.21 7.11
CA GLU A 187 -7.31 0.14 7.64
C GLU A 187 -8.36 0.38 6.54
N ASN A 188 -8.12 1.33 5.63
CA ASN A 188 -8.98 1.56 4.47
C ASN A 188 -9.02 0.33 3.55
N LEU A 189 -7.87 -0.31 3.26
CA LEU A 189 -7.85 -1.54 2.47
C LEU A 189 -8.58 -2.70 3.17
N LYS A 190 -8.38 -2.88 4.48
CA LYS A 190 -9.12 -3.89 5.27
C LYS A 190 -10.63 -3.65 5.18
N GLU A 191 -11.09 -2.42 5.34
CA GLU A 191 -12.51 -2.05 5.21
C GLU A 191 -13.05 -2.40 3.83
N ARG A 192 -12.32 -2.05 2.76
CA ARG A 192 -12.74 -2.35 1.38
C ARG A 192 -12.86 -3.85 1.12
N TYR A 193 -11.96 -4.66 1.68
CA TYR A 193 -12.09 -6.12 1.64
C TYR A 193 -13.29 -6.61 2.45
N GLN A 194 -13.42 -6.22 3.72
CA GLN A 194 -14.50 -6.67 4.61
C GLN A 194 -15.90 -6.34 4.05
N THR A 195 -16.02 -5.21 3.36
CA THR A 195 -17.24 -4.75 2.71
C THR A 195 -17.42 -5.27 1.28
N LEU A 196 -16.46 -6.04 0.75
CA LEU A 196 -16.44 -6.53 -0.64
C LEU A 196 -16.50 -5.42 -1.69
N LYS A 197 -16.02 -4.21 -1.36
CA LYS A 197 -15.63 -3.20 -2.36
C LYS A 197 -14.39 -3.65 -3.12
N LEU A 198 -13.50 -4.39 -2.46
CA LEU A 198 -12.50 -5.23 -3.10
C LEU A 198 -12.89 -6.69 -2.90
N ILE A 199 -13.07 -7.42 -4.01
CA ILE A 199 -13.38 -8.85 -3.97
C ILE A 199 -12.10 -9.61 -4.29
N PRO A 200 -11.46 -10.24 -3.28
CA PRO A 200 -10.22 -10.96 -3.50
C PRO A 200 -10.49 -12.27 -4.22
N ALA A 201 -9.52 -12.73 -4.98
CA ALA A 201 -9.54 -14.07 -5.54
C ALA A 201 -8.15 -14.69 -5.55
N ARG A 202 -8.12 -16.01 -5.40
CA ARG A 202 -6.92 -16.80 -5.63
C ARG A 202 -6.84 -17.11 -7.13
N GLU A 203 -5.68 -16.87 -7.74
CA GLU A 203 -5.41 -17.16 -9.17
C GLU A 203 -6.31 -16.41 -10.17
N ARG A 204 -7.03 -15.38 -9.72
CA ARG A 204 -7.87 -14.50 -10.55
C ARG A 204 -7.61 -13.04 -10.16
N GLU A 205 -7.99 -12.13 -11.05
CA GLU A 205 -7.90 -10.71 -10.75
C GLU A 205 -8.79 -10.32 -9.56
N THR A 206 -8.26 -9.51 -8.63
CA THR A 206 -9.09 -8.87 -7.60
C THR A 206 -10.04 -7.89 -8.28
N ILE A 207 -11.35 -8.00 -8.01
CA ILE A 207 -12.35 -7.10 -8.59
C ILE A 207 -12.45 -5.83 -7.74
N ASP A 208 -12.41 -4.67 -8.40
CA ASP A 208 -12.80 -3.39 -7.80
C ASP A 208 -14.29 -3.13 -8.04
N ALA A 209 -15.06 -3.21 -6.98
CA ALA A 209 -16.50 -2.99 -6.96
C ALA A 209 -16.89 -1.78 -6.10
N GLU A 210 -15.97 -0.83 -5.87
CA GLU A 210 -16.18 0.40 -5.09
C GLU A 210 -17.40 1.19 -5.58
N ARG A 211 -17.57 1.27 -6.90
CA ARG A 211 -18.64 2.06 -7.54
C ARG A 211 -19.98 1.32 -7.67
N ILE A 212 -20.03 0.07 -7.23
CA ILE A 212 -21.22 -0.79 -7.39
C ILE A 212 -21.82 -1.03 -6.00
N PRO A 213 -22.97 -0.42 -5.66
CA PRO A 213 -23.60 -0.61 -4.36
C PRO A 213 -24.05 -2.06 -4.17
N GLU A 214 -23.74 -2.68 -3.03
CA GLU A 214 -24.17 -4.06 -2.71
C GLU A 214 -25.71 -4.12 -2.61
N ILE A 215 -26.32 -5.17 -3.16
CA ILE A 215 -27.77 -5.38 -3.09
C ILE A 215 -28.09 -6.55 -2.16
N GLU A 216 -29.13 -6.40 -1.34
CA GLU A 216 -29.50 -7.44 -0.35
C GLU A 216 -30.36 -8.57 -0.94
N ARG A 217 -30.90 -8.39 -2.15
CA ARG A 217 -31.79 -9.38 -2.76
C ARG A 217 -31.00 -10.65 -3.10
N ARG A 218 -31.66 -11.81 -2.94
CA ARG A 218 -31.12 -13.06 -3.50
C ARG A 218 -31.07 -12.96 -5.01
N ILE A 219 -29.94 -13.35 -5.59
CA ILE A 219 -29.74 -13.53 -7.02
C ILE A 219 -29.71 -15.02 -7.29
N MET A 220 -30.57 -15.47 -8.20
CA MET A 220 -30.60 -16.85 -8.68
C MET A 220 -29.59 -17.04 -9.80
N GLU A 221 -28.95 -18.21 -9.87
CA GLU A 221 -27.95 -18.52 -10.89
C GLU A 221 -28.52 -18.37 -12.31
N GLU A 222 -29.79 -18.72 -12.51
CA GLU A 222 -30.48 -18.58 -13.79
C GLU A 222 -30.65 -17.13 -14.24
N GLU A 223 -30.77 -16.18 -13.31
CA GLU A 223 -30.82 -14.74 -13.64
C GLU A 223 -29.49 -14.28 -14.22
N VAL A 224 -28.39 -14.75 -13.64
CA VAL A 224 -27.02 -14.40 -14.05
C VAL A 224 -26.69 -15.00 -15.41
N HIS A 225 -27.09 -16.25 -15.65
CA HIS A 225 -26.92 -16.95 -16.92
C HIS A 225 -27.79 -16.39 -18.05
N ALA A 226 -28.93 -15.79 -17.74
CA ALA A 226 -29.84 -15.23 -18.74
C ALA A 226 -29.38 -13.88 -19.34
N GLN A 227 -28.30 -13.29 -18.81
CA GLN A 227 -27.74 -12.04 -19.32
C GLN A 227 -27.23 -12.19 -20.76
N ALA A 228 -27.35 -11.14 -21.55
CA ALA A 228 -26.89 -11.11 -22.95
C ALA A 228 -25.57 -10.35 -23.11
N GLU A 229 -25.21 -9.55 -22.12
CA GLU A 229 -23.98 -8.77 -22.00
C GLU A 229 -22.77 -9.66 -21.75
N ASP A 230 -21.58 -9.16 -22.05
CA ASP A 230 -20.33 -9.85 -21.70
C ASP A 230 -20.15 -9.93 -20.17
N TRP A 231 -19.15 -10.68 -19.72
CA TRP A 231 -18.79 -10.82 -18.30
C TRP A 231 -18.47 -9.48 -17.63
N GLU A 232 -18.54 -9.51 -16.29
CA GLU A 232 -18.29 -8.39 -15.39
C GLU A 232 -19.43 -7.37 -15.39
N THR A 233 -20.66 -7.85 -15.53
CA THR A 233 -21.83 -7.01 -15.25
C THR A 233 -21.96 -6.76 -13.76
N GLU A 234 -22.74 -5.74 -13.39
CA GLU A 234 -23.10 -5.53 -11.98
C GLU A 234 -23.73 -6.78 -11.37
N LEU A 235 -24.56 -7.53 -12.12
CA LEU A 235 -25.21 -8.73 -11.60
C LEU A 235 -24.22 -9.87 -11.33
N ASP A 236 -23.19 -10.05 -12.17
CA ASP A 236 -22.12 -11.03 -11.95
C ASP A 236 -21.36 -10.72 -10.64
N ILE A 237 -21.01 -9.44 -10.44
CA ILE A 237 -20.30 -8.97 -9.25
C ILE A 237 -21.15 -9.18 -7.99
N GLN A 238 -22.44 -8.85 -8.05
CA GLN A 238 -23.36 -9.08 -6.92
C GLN A 238 -23.54 -10.57 -6.62
N TYR A 239 -23.57 -11.42 -7.64
CA TYR A 239 -23.63 -12.86 -7.44
C TYR A 239 -22.37 -13.41 -6.74
N ILE A 240 -21.19 -12.94 -7.13
CA ILE A 240 -19.93 -13.29 -6.44
C ILE A 240 -19.97 -12.83 -4.99
N ARG A 241 -20.37 -11.57 -4.72
CA ARG A 241 -20.51 -11.06 -3.34
C ARG A 241 -21.43 -11.96 -2.51
N GLN A 242 -22.58 -12.32 -3.07
CA GLN A 242 -23.52 -13.23 -2.43
C GLN A 242 -22.87 -14.58 -2.09
N VAL A 243 -22.13 -15.19 -3.03
CA VAL A 243 -21.41 -16.45 -2.77
C VAL A 243 -20.42 -16.27 -1.62
N TYR A 244 -19.65 -15.19 -1.60
CA TYR A 244 -18.68 -14.92 -0.53
C TYR A 244 -19.37 -14.79 0.83
N ARG A 245 -20.48 -14.04 0.90
CA ARG A 245 -21.30 -13.88 2.12
C ARG A 245 -21.88 -15.21 2.60
N ASP A 246 -22.45 -16.01 1.71
CA ASP A 246 -22.97 -17.36 2.01
C ASP A 246 -21.87 -18.27 2.59
N HIS A 247 -20.62 -18.01 2.21
CA HIS A 247 -19.45 -18.78 2.60
C HIS A 247 -18.70 -18.19 3.79
N GLY A 248 -19.33 -17.27 4.52
CA GLY A 248 -18.85 -16.78 5.83
C GLY A 248 -17.98 -15.53 5.76
N TRP A 249 -17.98 -14.80 4.64
CA TRP A 249 -17.23 -13.56 4.51
C TRP A 249 -17.67 -12.48 5.53
N PRO A 250 -16.73 -11.73 6.16
CA PRO A 250 -15.28 -11.91 6.10
C PRO A 250 -14.72 -12.85 7.18
N ASN A 251 -15.43 -13.08 8.29
CA ASN A 251 -14.84 -13.61 9.53
C ASN A 251 -14.66 -15.13 9.59
N SER A 252 -15.36 -15.88 8.74
CA SER A 252 -15.32 -17.35 8.72
C SER A 252 -15.38 -17.85 7.29
N PHE A 253 -14.67 -17.12 6.42
CA PHE A 253 -14.69 -17.35 4.99
C PHE A 253 -14.09 -18.71 4.64
N ARG A 254 -14.82 -19.49 3.86
CA ARG A 254 -14.39 -20.80 3.34
C ARG A 254 -14.01 -20.62 1.88
N LEU A 255 -12.77 -20.17 1.64
CA LEU A 255 -12.24 -19.82 0.33
C LEU A 255 -12.46 -20.94 -0.69
N GLU A 256 -12.05 -22.17 -0.36
CA GLU A 256 -12.08 -23.31 -1.28
C GLU A 256 -13.51 -23.69 -1.68
N GLU A 257 -14.46 -23.61 -0.75
CA GLU A 257 -15.88 -23.86 -1.03
C GLU A 257 -16.46 -22.75 -1.92
N ALA A 258 -16.16 -21.49 -1.62
CA ALA A 258 -16.63 -20.34 -2.40
C ALA A 258 -16.04 -20.34 -3.82
N SER A 259 -14.73 -20.58 -3.96
CA SER A 259 -14.04 -20.71 -5.24
C SER A 259 -14.65 -21.84 -6.06
N LYS A 260 -14.96 -22.99 -5.44
CA LYS A 260 -15.61 -24.09 -6.15
C LYS A 260 -16.97 -23.69 -6.75
N VAL A 261 -17.80 -22.98 -6.00
CA VAL A 261 -19.11 -22.51 -6.49
C VAL A 261 -18.94 -21.57 -7.69
N ILE A 262 -17.94 -20.69 -7.63
CA ILE A 262 -17.66 -19.73 -8.70
C ILE A 262 -17.10 -20.41 -9.94
N ASP A 263 -16.25 -21.42 -9.77
CA ASP A 263 -15.68 -22.20 -10.86
C ASP A 263 -16.75 -23.03 -11.56
N ASP A 264 -17.59 -23.73 -10.80
CA ASP A 264 -18.70 -24.50 -11.34
C ASP A 264 -19.70 -23.58 -12.12
N TRP A 265 -19.90 -22.34 -11.63
CA TRP A 265 -20.71 -21.32 -12.30
C TRP A 265 -20.06 -20.79 -13.59
N GLN A 266 -18.76 -20.50 -13.58
CA GLN A 266 -18.03 -20.02 -14.77
C GLN A 266 -17.87 -21.08 -15.84
N ASP A 267 -17.63 -22.34 -15.47
CA ASP A 267 -17.60 -23.48 -16.38
C ASP A 267 -18.91 -23.65 -17.16
N ALA A 268 -20.02 -23.16 -16.63
CA ALA A 268 -21.31 -23.11 -17.32
C ALA A 268 -21.41 -21.90 -18.28
N LEU A 269 -20.82 -20.75 -17.93
CA LEU A 269 -20.75 -19.55 -18.78
C LEU A 269 -19.84 -19.75 -20.00
N GLU A 270 -18.67 -20.40 -19.84
CA GLU A 270 -17.72 -20.67 -20.93
C GLU A 270 -18.31 -21.54 -22.05
N LYS A 271 -19.30 -22.37 -21.72
CA LYS A 271 -20.04 -23.21 -22.69
C LYS A 271 -21.17 -22.44 -23.40
N GLY A 272 -21.41 -21.20 -23.01
CA GLY A 272 -22.45 -20.31 -23.51
C GLY A 272 -21.92 -19.11 -24.32
N PRO A 273 -22.78 -18.12 -24.62
CA PRO A 273 -22.40 -16.95 -25.43
C PRO A 273 -21.47 -15.95 -24.71
N ARG A 274 -21.27 -16.11 -23.38
CA ARG A 274 -20.48 -15.21 -22.50
C ARG A 274 -19.11 -15.81 -22.17
N SER A 275 -18.35 -16.21 -23.20
CA SER A 275 -17.22 -17.16 -23.06
C SER A 275 -15.96 -16.62 -22.39
N TYR A 276 -15.94 -15.36 -21.95
CA TYR A 276 -14.83 -14.78 -21.20
C TYR A 276 -15.31 -14.63 -19.76
N GLY A 277 -14.96 -15.57 -18.86
CA GLY A 277 -15.33 -15.51 -17.44
C GLY A 277 -14.42 -14.59 -16.63
N TRP A 278 -14.35 -14.81 -15.31
CA TRP A 278 -13.41 -14.10 -14.45
C TRP A 278 -11.98 -14.54 -14.79
N GLY A 279 -11.19 -13.62 -15.36
CA GLY A 279 -9.86 -13.92 -15.88
C GLY A 279 -8.94 -14.61 -14.86
N GLN A 280 -8.35 -15.74 -15.27
CA GLN A 280 -7.27 -16.41 -14.54
C GLN A 280 -5.95 -15.66 -14.74
N LEU A 281 -5.10 -15.65 -13.70
CA LEU A 281 -3.77 -14.99 -13.69
C LEU A 281 -2.64 -15.86 -14.24
#